data_AF-G0GFW7-F1
#
_entry.id   AF-G0GFW7-F1
#
_cell.length_a   1.000
_cell.length_b   1.000
_cell.length_c   1.000
_cell.angle_alpha   90.00
_cell.angle_beta   90.00
_cell.angle_gamma   90.00
#
_symmetry.space_group_name_H-M   'P 1'
#
loop_
_entity.id
_entity.type
_entity.pdbx_description
1 polymer ?
#
loop_
_entity_poly.entity_id
_entity_poly.type
_entity_poly.pdbx_seq_one_letter_code
_entity_poly.pdbx_strand_id
1 'polypeptide(L)'
;MELVINQKKVDIALEHEQTLGEVFSGVEEWLNKAGLFITEARLNGEAAIPLEERNEWERLPVDQVKMLEITAYTPQEFRAYTLSTLREYLLVMKSLVEKEDYPNLRLLAEDFFSLREHLSYLLPEIFPTEGASPLEKALKTSSLLTSTSLSPESKKEILELVSALLVLIEDRIEELLSPLDHLRKTAQALSSELERLSEVSILLQTGKAVEARDIVLRFSEYLQRIIRLLGNLDRDTREQWEGLPGLAQEINGFLSEVTQAYEDQDYVLVGDLFEYEIIPRMQRFLTFLLDR
;
A
#
# COMPACT_ATOMS: atom_id res chain seq x y z
N MET A 1 14.98 -14.52 32.31
CA MET A 1 14.75 -14.41 30.86
C MET A 1 15.15 -13.01 30.39
N GLU A 2 15.84 -12.90 29.27
CA GLU A 2 16.09 -11.63 28.56
C GLU A 2 14.98 -11.39 27.53
N LEU A 3 14.51 -10.15 27.40
CA LEU A 3 13.56 -9.75 26.37
C LEU A 3 14.20 -8.79 25.37
N VAL A 4 14.05 -9.10 24.10
CA VAL A 4 14.51 -8.26 22.99
C VAL A 4 13.31 -7.93 22.12
N ILE A 5 13.04 -6.64 21.89
CA ILE A 5 11.97 -6.18 21.00
C ILE A 5 12.59 -5.37 19.88
N ASN A 6 12.34 -5.75 18.63
CA ASN A 6 12.91 -5.10 17.45
C ASN A 6 14.43 -4.88 17.58
N GLN A 7 15.15 -5.93 17.98
CA GLN A 7 16.61 -5.96 18.19
C GLN A 7 17.13 -5.08 19.34
N LYS A 8 16.25 -4.50 20.16
CA LYS A 8 16.63 -3.71 21.34
C LYS A 8 16.29 -4.48 22.61
N LYS A 9 17.26 -4.58 23.52
CA LYS A 9 16.99 -5.15 24.86
C LYS A 9 16.01 -4.25 25.60
N VAL A 10 15.01 -4.87 26.21
CA VAL A 10 14.00 -4.19 27.03
C VAL A 10 14.11 -4.77 28.43
N ASP A 11 14.33 -3.90 29.41
CA ASP A 11 14.34 -4.28 30.81
C ASP A 11 12.88 -4.43 31.28
N ILE A 12 12.45 -5.66 31.52
CA ILE A 12 11.15 -5.95 32.15
C ILE A 12 11.41 -6.64 33.49
N ALA A 13 10.77 -6.12 34.54
CA ALA A 13 10.67 -6.81 35.80
C ALA A 13 9.52 -7.84 35.70
N LEU A 14 9.87 -9.13 35.71
CA LEU A 14 8.88 -10.18 35.89
C LEU A 14 8.45 -10.16 37.35
N GLU A 15 7.18 -9.82 37.62
CA GLU A 15 6.68 -9.70 38.99
C GLU A 15 6.02 -11.01 39.44
N HIS A 16 5.18 -11.60 38.61
CA HIS A 16 4.33 -12.74 38.98
C HIS A 16 4.23 -13.83 37.89
N GLU A 17 4.82 -13.61 36.73
CA GLU A 17 4.72 -14.49 35.56
C GLU A 17 5.51 -15.79 35.76
N GLN A 18 4.82 -16.92 35.59
CA GLN A 18 5.37 -18.27 35.72
C GLN A 18 5.51 -18.96 34.37
N THR A 19 4.68 -18.59 33.40
CA THR A 19 4.66 -19.20 32.07
C THR A 19 5.00 -18.21 30.96
N LEU A 20 5.55 -18.72 29.86
CA LEU A 20 5.86 -17.92 28.68
C LEU A 20 4.60 -17.24 28.13
N GLY A 21 3.43 -17.89 28.21
CA GLY A 21 2.16 -17.31 27.78
C GLY A 21 1.75 -16.08 28.57
N GLU A 22 2.01 -16.05 29.89
CA GLU A 22 1.75 -14.88 30.74
C GLU A 22 2.66 -13.71 30.36
N VAL A 23 3.97 -13.97 30.21
CA VAL A 23 4.92 -12.94 29.76
C VAL A 23 4.55 -12.40 28.38
N PHE A 24 4.24 -13.30 27.44
CA PHE A 24 3.85 -12.92 26.10
C PHE A 24 2.59 -12.04 26.10
N SER A 25 1.58 -12.39 26.91
CA SER A 25 0.35 -11.59 27.05
C SER A 25 0.63 -10.19 27.59
N GLY A 26 1.49 -10.08 28.60
CA GLY A 26 1.87 -8.78 29.17
C GLY A 26 2.61 -7.91 28.15
N VAL A 27 3.55 -8.50 27.40
CA VAL A 27 4.28 -7.79 26.33
C VAL A 27 3.35 -7.40 25.20
N GLU A 28 2.44 -8.29 24.79
CA GLU A 28 1.43 -8.03 23.77
C GLU A 28 0.51 -6.87 24.18
N GLU A 29 0.02 -6.85 25.42
CA GLU A 29 -0.79 -5.73 25.94
C GLU A 29 -0.01 -4.41 25.96
N TRP A 30 1.26 -4.46 26.38
CA TRP A 30 2.14 -3.29 26.40
C TRP A 30 2.40 -2.73 24.99
N LEU A 31 2.68 -3.60 24.02
CA LEU A 31 2.88 -3.23 22.62
C LEU A 31 1.60 -2.67 21.99
N ASN A 32 0.45 -3.31 22.25
CA ASN A 32 -0.84 -2.86 21.74
C ASN A 32 -1.20 -1.44 22.22
N LYS A 33 -0.84 -1.08 23.46
CA LYS A 33 -1.00 0.30 23.97
C LYS A 33 -0.17 1.32 23.19
N ALA A 34 0.95 0.90 22.61
CA ALA A 34 1.79 1.71 21.73
C ALA A 34 1.39 1.60 20.24
N GLY A 35 0.29 0.91 19.91
CA GLY A 35 -0.16 0.71 18.53
C GLY A 35 0.66 -0.32 17.74
N LEU A 36 1.46 -1.14 18.42
CA LEU A 36 2.29 -2.19 17.84
C LEU A 36 1.62 -3.56 18.05
N PHE A 37 1.79 -4.46 17.09
CA PHE A 37 1.39 -5.87 17.23
C PHE A 37 2.56 -6.78 16.91
N ILE A 38 2.56 -7.96 17.53
CA ILE A 38 3.63 -8.96 17.37
C ILE A 38 3.40 -9.70 16.05
N THR A 39 4.44 -9.78 15.23
CA THR A 39 4.42 -10.52 13.96
C THR A 39 5.31 -11.76 13.99
N GLU A 40 6.30 -11.77 14.88
CA GLU A 40 7.21 -12.89 15.02
C GLU A 40 7.69 -12.96 16.47
N ALA A 41 7.86 -14.17 16.98
CA ALA A 41 8.54 -14.41 18.24
C ALA A 41 9.53 -15.57 18.09
N ARG A 42 10.68 -15.47 18.75
CA ARG A 42 11.70 -16.52 18.80
C ARG A 42 12.10 -16.78 20.23
N LEU A 43 12.44 -18.04 20.51
CA LEU A 43 12.95 -18.47 21.80
C LEU A 43 14.42 -18.85 21.64
N ASN A 44 15.28 -18.30 22.51
CA ASN A 44 16.70 -18.66 22.61
C ASN A 44 17.50 -18.54 21.30
N GLY A 45 17.13 -17.64 20.39
CA GLY A 45 17.78 -17.49 19.08
C GLY A 45 17.46 -18.59 18.07
N GLU A 46 16.45 -19.42 18.33
CA GLU A 46 16.01 -20.48 17.42
C GLU A 46 15.04 -19.95 16.33
N ALA A 47 14.36 -20.87 15.63
CA ALA A 47 13.35 -20.53 14.64
C ALA A 47 12.16 -19.78 15.27
N ALA A 48 11.46 -19.01 14.44
CA ALA A 48 10.23 -18.36 14.84
C ALA A 48 9.20 -19.40 15.31
N ILE A 49 8.57 -19.14 16.45
CA ILE A 49 7.46 -19.96 16.95
C ILE A 49 6.19 -19.58 16.19
N PRO A 50 5.33 -20.54 15.80
CA PRO A 50 4.04 -20.24 15.20
C PRO A 50 3.14 -19.54 16.23
N LEU A 51 2.69 -18.33 15.92
CA LEU A 51 1.87 -17.54 16.84
C LEU A 51 0.44 -18.11 16.94
N GLU A 52 -0.04 -18.74 15.88
CA GLU A 52 -1.30 -19.47 15.80
C GLU A 52 -1.34 -20.76 16.63
N GLU A 53 -0.17 -21.35 16.92
CA GLU A 53 -0.03 -22.58 17.74
C GLU A 53 0.30 -22.25 19.20
N ARG A 54 -0.27 -21.15 19.71
CA ARG A 54 -0.01 -20.63 21.06
C ARG A 54 -0.08 -21.68 22.18
N ASN A 55 -1.02 -22.61 22.08
CA ASN A 55 -1.23 -23.69 23.06
C ASN A 55 0.01 -24.58 23.28
N GLU A 56 0.93 -24.67 22.31
CA GLU A 56 2.10 -25.54 22.37
C GLU A 56 3.22 -24.95 23.25
N TRP A 57 3.38 -23.63 23.23
CA TRP A 57 4.48 -22.94 23.90
C TRP A 57 4.04 -22.09 25.10
N GLU A 58 2.75 -21.73 25.21
CA GLU A 58 2.26 -20.84 26.28
C GLU A 58 2.50 -21.39 27.69
N ARG A 59 2.57 -22.73 27.84
CA ARG A 59 2.74 -23.41 29.13
C ARG A 59 4.20 -23.61 29.52
N LEU A 60 5.14 -23.22 28.65
CA LEU A 60 6.56 -23.35 28.93
C LEU A 60 6.90 -22.54 30.19
N PRO A 61 7.53 -23.15 31.20
CA PRO A 61 8.02 -22.41 32.36
C PRO A 61 9.03 -21.34 31.95
N VAL A 62 8.89 -20.12 32.48
CA VAL A 62 9.74 -18.98 32.11
C VAL A 62 11.22 -19.21 32.45
N ASP A 63 11.50 -20.01 33.48
CA ASP A 63 12.87 -20.36 33.89
C ASP A 63 13.62 -21.22 32.85
N GLN A 64 12.90 -21.88 31.95
CA GLN A 64 13.47 -22.64 30.83
C GLN A 64 13.75 -21.76 29.61
N VAL A 65 13.20 -20.55 29.56
CA VAL A 65 13.39 -19.59 28.46
C VAL A 65 14.46 -18.57 28.85
N LYS A 66 15.62 -18.64 28.20
CA LYS A 66 16.72 -17.71 28.46
C LYS A 66 16.47 -16.38 27.77
N MET A 67 15.99 -16.41 26.53
CA MET A 67 15.76 -15.23 25.70
C MET A 67 14.45 -15.36 24.94
N LEU A 68 13.65 -14.29 24.96
CA LEU A 68 12.49 -14.09 24.12
C LEU A 68 12.79 -12.92 23.19
N GLU A 69 12.74 -13.14 21.88
CA GLU A 69 12.90 -12.10 20.87
C GLU A 69 11.55 -11.89 20.20
N ILE A 70 11.10 -10.64 20.15
CA ILE A 70 9.82 -10.25 19.55
C ILE A 70 10.10 -9.24 18.44
N THR A 71 9.51 -9.51 17.28
CA THR A 71 9.38 -8.52 16.21
C THR A 71 7.96 -7.99 16.23
N ALA A 72 7.83 -6.67 16.32
CA ALA A 72 6.55 -6.00 16.38
C ALA A 72 6.54 -4.76 15.47
N TYR A 73 5.40 -4.51 14.84
CA TYR A 73 5.21 -3.43 13.89
C TYR A 73 3.93 -2.66 14.17
N THR A 74 3.88 -1.41 13.76
CA THR A 74 2.61 -0.74 13.50
C THR A 74 1.96 -1.35 12.24
N PRO A 75 0.63 -1.19 12.05
CA PRO A 75 -0.02 -1.64 10.81
C PRO A 75 0.62 -1.06 9.54
N GLN A 76 1.12 0.19 9.56
CA GLN A 76 1.77 0.79 8.40
C GLN A 76 3.14 0.19 8.14
N GLU A 77 3.97 0.03 9.17
CA GLU A 77 5.30 -0.58 9.03
C GLU A 77 5.20 -2.03 8.55
N PHE A 78 4.22 -2.79 9.06
CA PHE A 78 4.02 -4.16 8.60
C PHE A 78 3.62 -4.21 7.12
N ARG A 79 2.71 -3.32 6.68
CA ARG A 79 2.36 -3.21 5.24
C ARG A 79 3.59 -2.85 4.39
N ALA A 80 4.43 -1.92 4.86
CA ALA A 80 5.66 -1.54 4.16
C ALA A 80 6.68 -2.70 4.12
N TYR A 81 6.78 -3.47 5.20
CA TYR A 81 7.58 -4.69 5.25
C TYR A 81 7.07 -5.73 4.25
N THR A 82 5.77 -6.02 4.21
CA THR A 82 5.20 -6.98 3.25
C THR A 82 5.43 -6.53 1.80
N LEU A 83 5.27 -5.24 1.50
CA LEU A 83 5.59 -4.70 0.18
C LEU A 83 7.08 -4.80 -0.14
N SER A 84 7.96 -4.65 0.85
CA SER A 84 9.40 -4.84 0.67
C SER A 84 9.72 -6.30 0.35
N THR A 85 9.06 -7.27 0.99
CA THR A 85 9.18 -8.69 0.64
C THR A 85 8.74 -8.95 -0.80
N LEU A 86 7.63 -8.35 -1.24
CA LEU A 86 7.18 -8.44 -2.63
C LEU A 86 8.17 -7.78 -3.61
N ARG A 87 8.79 -6.66 -3.23
CA ARG A 87 9.84 -6.01 -4.02
C ARG A 87 11.02 -6.96 -4.24
N GLU A 88 11.53 -7.57 -3.18
CA GLU A 88 12.64 -8.54 -3.27
C GLU A 88 12.28 -9.72 -4.17
N TYR A 89 11.05 -10.21 -4.03
CA TYR A 89 10.53 -11.27 -4.89
C TYR A 89 10.54 -10.88 -6.38
N LEU A 90 10.08 -9.68 -6.71
CA LEU A 90 10.10 -9.14 -8.08
C LEU A 90 11.53 -8.87 -8.59
N LEU A 91 12.46 -8.46 -7.72
CA LEU A 91 13.88 -8.32 -8.08
C LEU A 91 14.51 -9.68 -8.45
N VAL A 92 14.18 -10.73 -7.70
CA VAL A 92 14.59 -12.10 -8.04
C VAL A 92 13.98 -12.50 -9.40
N MET A 93 12.68 -12.29 -9.60
CA MET A 93 12.01 -12.56 -10.87
C MET A 93 12.71 -11.85 -12.04
N LYS A 94 12.97 -10.55 -11.91
CA LYS A 94 13.70 -9.75 -12.90
C LYS A 94 15.07 -10.35 -13.22
N SER A 95 15.84 -10.70 -12.18
CA SER A 95 17.17 -11.29 -12.36
C SER A 95 17.12 -12.64 -13.07
N LEU A 96 16.14 -13.49 -12.77
CA LEU A 96 15.96 -14.79 -13.42
C LEU A 96 15.59 -14.64 -14.90
N VAL A 97 14.73 -13.68 -15.24
CA VAL A 97 14.39 -13.36 -16.64
C VAL A 97 15.63 -12.86 -17.39
N GLU A 98 16.41 -11.93 -16.80
CA GLU A 98 17.62 -11.38 -17.40
C GLU A 98 18.68 -12.47 -17.67
N LYS A 99 18.90 -13.36 -16.70
CA LYS A 99 19.85 -14.48 -16.76
C LYS A 99 19.34 -15.69 -17.55
N GLU A 100 18.09 -15.67 -17.99
CA GLU A 100 17.44 -16.77 -18.71
C GLU A 100 17.37 -18.07 -17.90
N ASP A 101 17.24 -17.96 -16.58
CA ASP A 101 17.06 -19.09 -15.67
C ASP A 101 15.57 -19.46 -15.56
N TYR A 102 15.06 -20.01 -16.65
CA TYR A 102 13.64 -20.34 -16.80
C TYR A 102 13.12 -21.43 -15.84
N PRO A 103 13.89 -22.47 -15.45
CA PRO A 103 13.44 -23.43 -14.45
C PRO A 103 13.11 -22.78 -13.11
N ASN A 104 13.99 -21.93 -12.59
CA ASN A 104 13.74 -21.22 -11.33
C ASN A 104 12.67 -20.13 -11.49
N LEU A 105 12.63 -19.46 -12.65
CA LEU A 105 11.57 -18.50 -12.95
C LEU A 105 10.19 -19.15 -12.96
N ARG A 106 10.06 -20.39 -13.42
CA ARG A 106 8.80 -21.13 -13.41
C ARG A 106 8.34 -21.43 -11.98
N LEU A 107 9.23 -21.93 -11.12
CA LEU A 107 8.92 -22.18 -9.72
C LEU A 107 8.45 -20.88 -9.03
N LEU A 108 9.18 -19.79 -9.27
CA LEU A 108 8.79 -18.48 -8.78
C LEU A 108 7.42 -18.06 -9.35
N ALA A 109 7.16 -18.20 -10.65
CA ALA A 109 5.87 -17.83 -11.21
C ALA A 109 4.69 -18.64 -10.60
N GLU A 110 4.90 -19.92 -10.29
CA GLU A 110 3.89 -20.76 -9.62
C GLU A 110 3.60 -20.28 -8.20
N ASP A 111 4.64 -19.99 -7.41
CA ASP A 111 4.50 -19.40 -6.08
C ASP A 111 3.76 -18.05 -6.16
N PHE A 112 4.09 -17.21 -7.14
CA PHE A 112 3.46 -15.90 -7.33
C PHE A 112 1.95 -16.01 -7.55
N PHE A 113 1.50 -16.99 -8.34
CA PHE A 113 0.08 -17.22 -8.56
C PHE A 113 -0.65 -17.65 -7.28
N SER A 114 0.01 -18.36 -6.37
CA SER A 114 -0.56 -18.75 -5.08
C SER A 114 -0.76 -17.55 -4.14
N LEU A 115 0.06 -16.50 -4.29
CA LEU A 115 -0.02 -15.28 -3.49
C LEU A 115 -1.08 -14.29 -3.96
N ARG A 116 -1.77 -14.56 -5.08
CA ARG A 116 -2.72 -13.64 -5.73
C ARG A 116 -3.75 -13.03 -4.77
N GLU A 117 -4.36 -13.84 -3.91
CA GLU A 117 -5.40 -13.36 -2.98
C GLU A 117 -4.82 -12.33 -2.00
N HIS A 118 -3.63 -12.60 -1.45
CA HIS A 118 -2.94 -11.68 -0.55
C HIS A 118 -2.49 -10.41 -1.26
N LEU A 119 -1.99 -10.52 -2.49
CA LEU A 119 -1.60 -9.37 -3.31
C LEU A 119 -2.80 -8.47 -3.64
N SER A 120 -3.98 -9.06 -3.83
CA SER A 120 -5.20 -8.29 -4.09
C SER A 120 -5.65 -7.43 -2.91
N TYR A 121 -5.35 -7.86 -1.68
CA TYR A 121 -5.61 -7.07 -0.48
C TYR A 121 -4.60 -5.93 -0.30
N LEU A 122 -3.33 -6.17 -0.63
CA LEU A 122 -2.26 -5.19 -0.47
C LEU A 122 -2.27 -4.11 -1.54
N LEU A 123 -2.58 -4.49 -2.78
CA LEU A 123 -2.48 -3.66 -3.98
C LEU A 123 -3.66 -3.94 -4.95
N PRO A 124 -4.91 -3.65 -4.54
CA PRO A 124 -6.11 -4.00 -5.30
C PRO A 124 -6.16 -3.38 -6.71
N GLU A 125 -5.66 -2.14 -6.86
CA GLU A 125 -5.55 -1.46 -8.16
C GLU A 125 -4.65 -2.19 -9.17
N ILE A 126 -3.72 -3.03 -8.72
CA ILE A 126 -2.77 -3.76 -9.56
C ILE A 126 -3.20 -5.22 -9.71
N PHE A 127 -3.62 -5.81 -8.60
CA PHE A 127 -4.01 -7.20 -8.47
C PHE A 127 -5.51 -7.24 -8.17
N PRO A 128 -6.37 -7.14 -9.19
CA PRO A 128 -7.80 -7.13 -8.96
C PRO A 128 -8.27 -8.48 -8.39
N THR A 129 -9.30 -8.43 -7.54
CA THR A 129 -9.96 -9.63 -6.99
C THR A 129 -10.48 -10.53 -8.10
N GLU A 130 -11.00 -9.92 -9.17
CA GLU A 130 -11.46 -10.60 -10.38
C GLU A 130 -10.50 -10.40 -11.56
N GLY A 131 -10.16 -11.50 -12.24
CA GLY A 131 -9.29 -11.49 -13.42
C GLY A 131 -7.79 -11.49 -13.11
N ALA A 132 -6.99 -11.64 -14.16
CA ALA A 132 -5.53 -11.70 -14.06
C ALA A 132 -4.91 -10.31 -14.21
N SER A 133 -3.92 -9.99 -13.38
CA SER A 133 -3.09 -8.80 -13.52
C SER A 133 -2.30 -8.83 -14.84
N PRO A 134 -1.79 -7.69 -15.33
CA PRO A 134 -0.96 -7.65 -16.52
C PRO A 134 0.24 -8.61 -16.45
N LEU A 135 0.94 -8.66 -15.30
CA LEU A 135 2.06 -9.57 -15.10
C LEU A 135 1.62 -11.04 -15.12
N GLU A 136 0.49 -11.37 -14.48
CA GLU A 136 -0.02 -12.74 -14.50
C GLU A 136 -0.41 -13.19 -15.91
N LYS A 137 -1.00 -12.28 -16.71
CA LYS A 137 -1.32 -12.55 -18.11
C LYS A 137 -0.04 -12.82 -18.88
N ALA A 138 0.95 -11.92 -18.80
CA ALA A 138 2.24 -12.08 -19.47
C ALA A 138 2.93 -13.40 -19.08
N LEU A 139 2.97 -13.74 -17.80
CA LEU A 139 3.56 -15.01 -17.33
C LEU A 139 2.82 -16.24 -17.88
N LYS A 140 1.48 -16.21 -17.94
CA LYS A 140 0.66 -17.32 -18.46
C LYS A 140 0.75 -17.47 -19.97
N THR A 141 0.87 -16.36 -20.70
CA THR A 141 0.95 -16.38 -22.17
C THR A 141 2.38 -16.55 -22.70
N SER A 142 3.40 -16.31 -21.87
CA SER A 142 4.81 -16.29 -22.28
C SER A 142 5.43 -17.65 -22.61
N SER A 143 4.65 -18.73 -22.74
CA SER A 143 5.13 -20.12 -22.85
C SER A 143 6.01 -20.60 -21.69
N LEU A 144 6.27 -19.79 -20.66
CA LEU A 144 7.08 -20.13 -19.48
C LEU A 144 6.65 -21.44 -18.81
N LEU A 145 5.33 -21.66 -18.73
CA LEU A 145 4.72 -22.83 -18.09
C LEU A 145 4.78 -24.10 -18.95
N THR A 146 5.00 -23.96 -20.26
CA THR A 146 4.90 -25.07 -21.24
C THR A 146 6.19 -25.33 -22.01
N SER A 147 7.12 -24.37 -22.03
CA SER A 147 8.37 -24.36 -22.79
C SER A 147 9.58 -24.18 -21.86
N THR A 148 10.76 -24.61 -22.32
CA THR A 148 12.04 -24.38 -21.64
C THR A 148 12.67 -23.02 -21.95
N SER A 149 11.98 -22.16 -22.72
CA SER A 149 12.47 -20.83 -23.11
C SER A 149 11.35 -19.82 -23.26
N LEU A 150 11.71 -18.54 -23.17
CA LEU A 150 10.85 -17.39 -23.49
C LEU A 150 11.18 -16.82 -24.87
N SER A 151 10.17 -16.28 -25.56
CA SER A 151 10.43 -15.47 -26.76
C SER A 151 11.06 -14.12 -26.37
N PRO A 152 11.83 -13.46 -27.26
CA PRO A 152 12.38 -12.13 -27.01
C PRO A 152 11.31 -11.09 -26.62
N GLU A 153 10.14 -11.17 -27.24
CA GLU A 153 8.99 -10.28 -26.98
C GLU A 153 8.42 -10.54 -25.58
N SER A 154 8.22 -11.81 -25.22
CA SER A 154 7.71 -12.19 -23.90
C SER A 154 8.69 -11.80 -22.79
N LYS A 155 10.00 -12.00 -23.03
CA LYS A 155 11.07 -11.57 -22.11
C LYS A 155 11.00 -10.07 -21.88
N LYS A 156 10.90 -9.28 -22.95
CA LYS A 156 10.81 -7.82 -22.89
C LYS A 156 9.55 -7.38 -22.12
N GLU A 157 8.39 -7.93 -22.45
CA GLU A 157 7.12 -7.61 -21.81
C GLU A 157 7.16 -7.88 -20.29
N ILE A 158 7.65 -9.05 -19.87
CA ILE A 158 7.78 -9.39 -18.45
C ILE A 158 8.73 -8.41 -17.75
N LEU A 159 9.89 -8.07 -18.35
CA LEU A 159 10.84 -7.13 -17.75
C LEU A 159 10.27 -5.72 -17.60
N GLU A 160 9.50 -5.24 -18.59
CA GLU A 160 8.82 -3.95 -18.54
C GLU A 160 7.77 -3.93 -17.41
N LEU A 161 6.93 -4.96 -17.32
CA LEU A 161 5.90 -5.09 -16.30
C LEU A 161 6.50 -5.21 -14.89
N VAL A 162 7.52 -6.05 -14.70
CA VAL A 162 8.20 -6.20 -13.41
C VAL A 162 8.88 -4.90 -13.00
N SER A 163 9.52 -4.18 -13.94
CA SER A 163 10.16 -2.90 -13.62
C SER A 163 9.13 -1.82 -13.26
N ALA A 164 7.98 -1.77 -13.95
CA ALA A 164 6.90 -0.85 -13.59
C ALA A 164 6.33 -1.15 -12.20
N LEU A 165 6.15 -2.44 -11.86
CA LEU A 165 5.69 -2.86 -10.53
C LEU A 165 6.69 -2.51 -9.42
N LEU A 166 7.99 -2.68 -9.67
CA LEU A 166 9.03 -2.32 -8.71
C LEU A 166 8.98 -0.84 -8.35
N VAL A 167 8.89 0.05 -9.35
CA VAL A 167 8.78 1.50 -9.14
C VAL A 167 7.52 1.85 -8.33
N LEU A 168 6.39 1.23 -8.67
CA LEU A 168 5.13 1.47 -7.99
C LEU A 168 5.14 0.97 -6.53
N ILE A 169 5.76 -0.18 -6.27
CA ILE A 169 5.90 -0.75 -4.92
C ILE A 169 6.85 0.12 -4.09
N GLU A 170 7.95 0.59 -4.66
CA GLU A 170 8.88 1.51 -3.99
C GLU A 170 8.17 2.81 -3.58
N ASP A 171 7.45 3.45 -4.51
CA ASP A 171 6.63 4.65 -4.21
C ASP A 171 5.61 4.34 -3.10
N ARG A 172 4.94 3.18 -3.14
CA ARG A 172 3.96 2.80 -2.11
C ARG A 172 4.60 2.54 -0.73
N ILE A 173 5.82 1.99 -0.68
CA ILE A 173 6.58 1.84 0.56
C ILE A 173 6.91 3.23 1.13
N GLU A 174 7.38 4.16 0.30
CA GLU A 174 7.68 5.52 0.72
C GLU A 174 6.43 6.27 1.21
N GLU A 175 5.29 6.10 0.54
CA GLU A 175 3.99 6.64 0.98
C GLU A 175 3.56 6.11 2.36
N LEU A 176 3.90 4.86 2.70
CA LEU A 176 3.58 4.27 4.01
C LEU A 176 4.53 4.73 5.11
N LEU A 177 5.81 4.88 4.79
CA LEU A 177 6.85 5.26 5.76
C LEU A 177 6.93 6.78 5.98
N SER A 178 6.45 7.58 5.04
CA SER A 178 6.48 9.05 5.12
C SER A 178 5.23 9.68 4.47
N PRO A 179 4.02 9.37 4.98
CA PRO A 179 2.77 9.80 4.36
C PRO A 179 2.59 11.32 4.32
N LEU A 180 3.01 12.05 5.37
CA LEU A 180 2.85 13.50 5.45
C LEU A 180 3.68 14.25 4.39
N ASP A 181 4.94 13.85 4.18
CA ASP A 181 5.80 14.44 3.15
C ASP A 181 5.23 14.21 1.74
N HIS A 182 4.79 12.97 1.47
CA HIS A 182 4.15 12.63 0.20
C HIS A 182 2.82 13.35 0.00
N LEU A 183 2.04 13.53 1.06
CA LEU A 183 0.78 14.25 1.03
C LEU A 183 1.01 15.72 0.67
N ARG A 184 2.00 16.35 1.31
CA ARG A 184 2.39 17.74 1.02
C ARG A 184 2.85 17.90 -0.44
N LYS A 185 3.75 17.03 -0.91
CA LYS A 185 4.22 17.04 -2.31
C LYS A 185 3.07 16.85 -3.31
N THR A 186 2.17 15.91 -3.03
CA THR A 186 1.00 15.63 -3.87
C THR A 186 0.03 16.81 -3.88
N ALA A 187 -0.20 17.43 -2.71
CA ALA A 187 -1.03 18.62 -2.58
C ALA A 187 -0.45 19.82 -3.36
N GLN A 188 0.87 20.03 -3.30
CA GLN A 188 1.55 21.06 -4.09
C GLN A 188 1.40 20.83 -5.60
N ALA A 189 1.63 19.59 -6.05
CA ALA A 189 1.50 19.22 -7.46
C ALA A 189 0.06 19.41 -7.97
N LEU A 190 -0.93 18.98 -7.20
CA LEU A 190 -2.34 19.22 -7.55
C LEU A 190 -2.68 20.72 -7.54
N SER A 191 -2.14 21.48 -6.59
CA SER A 191 -2.33 22.94 -6.54
C SER A 191 -1.80 23.64 -7.79
N SER A 192 -0.69 23.17 -8.37
CA SER A 192 -0.16 23.75 -9.62
C SER A 192 -0.96 23.35 -10.87
N GLU A 193 -1.69 22.24 -10.82
CA GLU A 193 -2.47 21.73 -11.95
C GLU A 193 -3.94 22.16 -11.90
N LEU A 194 -4.38 22.77 -10.80
CA LEU A 194 -5.77 23.14 -10.54
C LEU A 194 -6.35 24.12 -11.57
N GLU A 195 -5.53 25.07 -12.06
CA GLU A 195 -5.97 26.01 -13.10
C GLU A 195 -6.34 25.29 -14.40
N ARG A 196 -5.65 24.18 -14.73
CA ARG A 196 -5.94 23.41 -15.95
C ARG A 196 -7.30 22.71 -15.90
N LEU A 197 -7.87 22.50 -14.71
CA LEU A 197 -9.24 21.97 -14.60
C LEU A 197 -10.28 22.94 -15.17
N SER A 198 -10.02 24.25 -15.15
CA SER A 198 -10.90 25.24 -15.76
C SER A 198 -10.99 25.10 -17.28
N GLU A 199 -9.97 24.51 -17.92
CA GLU A 199 -9.95 24.28 -19.37
C GLU A 199 -10.89 23.15 -19.81
N VAL A 200 -11.31 22.26 -18.89
CA VAL A 200 -12.13 21.07 -19.20
C VAL A 200 -13.41 21.46 -19.95
N SER A 201 -14.12 22.50 -19.50
CA SER A 201 -15.34 22.99 -20.14
C SER A 201 -15.09 23.43 -21.59
N ILE A 202 -14.05 24.23 -21.81
CA ILE A 202 -13.67 24.75 -23.13
C ILE A 202 -13.26 23.60 -24.06
N LEU A 203 -12.50 22.64 -23.55
CA LEU A 203 -12.04 21.49 -24.33
C LEU A 203 -13.21 20.60 -24.76
N LEU A 204 -14.19 20.37 -23.89
CA LEU A 204 -15.40 19.61 -24.24
C LEU A 204 -16.24 20.35 -25.29
N GLN A 205 -16.45 21.66 -25.12
CA GLN A 205 -17.21 22.49 -26.07
C GLN A 205 -16.55 22.60 -27.45
N THR A 206 -15.22 22.55 -27.51
CA THR A 206 -14.44 22.62 -28.76
C THR A 206 -14.19 21.25 -29.41
N GLY A 207 -14.83 20.19 -28.91
CA GLY A 207 -14.73 18.83 -29.45
C GLY A 207 -13.43 18.11 -29.10
N LYS A 208 -12.63 18.65 -28.18
CA LYS A 208 -11.35 18.09 -27.73
C LYS A 208 -11.51 17.18 -26.50
N ALA A 209 -12.46 16.25 -26.58
CA ALA A 209 -12.84 15.39 -25.46
C ALA A 209 -11.68 14.53 -24.91
N VAL A 210 -10.72 14.15 -25.76
CA VAL A 210 -9.54 13.39 -25.34
C VAL A 210 -8.66 14.21 -24.39
N GLU A 211 -8.39 15.48 -24.73
CA GLU A 211 -7.58 16.38 -23.90
C GLU A 211 -8.27 16.66 -22.55
N ALA A 212 -9.58 16.91 -22.58
CA ALA A 212 -10.40 17.09 -21.37
C ALA A 212 -10.33 15.86 -20.46
N ARG A 213 -10.52 14.66 -21.02
CA ARG A 213 -10.45 13.39 -20.28
C ARG A 213 -9.09 13.19 -19.64
N ASP A 214 -8.00 13.53 -20.34
CA ASP A 214 -6.65 13.36 -19.79
C ASP A 214 -6.38 14.32 -18.61
N ILE A 215 -6.98 15.52 -18.60
CA ILE A 215 -6.95 16.44 -17.44
C ILE A 215 -7.72 15.83 -16.27
N VAL A 216 -8.94 15.35 -16.50
CA VAL A 216 -9.78 14.76 -15.44
C VAL A 216 -9.16 13.48 -14.88
N LEU A 217 -8.54 12.65 -15.72
CA LEU A 217 -7.83 11.45 -15.28
C LEU A 217 -6.67 11.82 -14.34
N ARG A 218 -5.80 12.76 -14.73
CA ARG A 218 -4.70 13.23 -13.87
C ARG A 218 -5.20 13.83 -12.56
N PHE A 219 -6.28 14.61 -12.59
CA PHE A 219 -6.91 15.12 -11.37
C PHE A 219 -7.38 13.98 -10.46
N SER A 220 -8.03 12.97 -11.02
CA SER A 220 -8.50 11.80 -10.27
C SER A 220 -7.34 11.01 -9.65
N GLU A 221 -6.20 10.88 -10.34
CA GLU A 221 -5.00 10.22 -9.83
C GLU A 221 -4.43 10.95 -8.61
N TYR A 222 -4.33 12.29 -8.67
CA TYR A 222 -3.90 13.10 -7.51
C TYR A 222 -4.86 12.94 -6.34
N LEU A 223 -6.17 12.98 -6.59
CA LEU A 223 -7.17 12.87 -5.54
C LEU A 223 -7.16 11.48 -4.87
N GLN A 224 -7.07 10.41 -5.66
CA GLN A 224 -6.92 9.04 -5.16
C GLN A 224 -5.64 8.90 -4.32
N ARG A 225 -4.54 9.50 -4.77
CA ARG A 225 -3.28 9.52 -4.00
C ARG A 225 -3.43 10.24 -2.67
N ILE A 226 -4.04 11.43 -2.65
CA ILE A 226 -4.32 12.19 -1.42
C ILE A 226 -5.17 11.36 -0.46
N ILE A 227 -6.30 10.79 -0.93
CA ILE A 227 -7.20 9.99 -0.08
C ILE A 227 -6.46 8.81 0.55
N ARG A 228 -5.65 8.09 -0.25
CA ARG A 228 -4.85 6.96 0.24
C ARG A 228 -3.81 7.41 1.27
N LEU A 229 -3.13 8.54 1.04
CA LEU A 229 -2.15 9.09 1.97
C LEU A 229 -2.79 9.53 3.30
N LEU A 230 -3.98 10.14 3.25
CA LEU A 230 -4.76 10.45 4.46
C LEU A 230 -5.12 9.17 5.23
N GLY A 231 -5.47 8.09 4.53
CA GLY A 231 -5.72 6.78 5.13
C GLY A 231 -4.48 6.13 5.76
N ASN A 232 -3.28 6.51 5.31
CA ASN A 232 -2.02 6.03 5.86
C ASN A 232 -1.51 6.86 7.04
N LEU A 233 -2.16 7.96 7.43
CA LEU A 233 -1.78 8.74 8.61
C LEU A 233 -2.02 7.95 9.90
N ASP A 234 -1.11 8.06 10.86
CA ASP A 234 -1.28 7.50 12.19
C ASP A 234 -2.48 8.14 12.91
N ARG A 235 -2.88 7.52 14.02
CA ARG A 235 -4.07 7.93 14.77
C ARG A 235 -3.91 9.34 15.36
N ASP A 236 -2.76 9.64 15.94
CA ASP A 236 -2.52 10.91 16.64
C ASP A 236 -2.53 12.07 15.65
N THR A 237 -1.89 11.89 14.49
CA THR A 237 -1.92 12.88 13.40
C THR A 237 -3.35 13.12 12.92
N ARG A 238 -4.17 12.07 12.74
CA ARG A 238 -5.57 12.22 12.31
C ARG A 238 -6.44 12.91 13.35
N GLU A 239 -6.25 12.61 14.64
CA GLU A 239 -7.01 13.23 15.73
C GLU A 239 -6.68 14.73 15.88
N GLN A 240 -5.44 15.14 15.57
CA GLN A 240 -5.04 16.56 15.56
C GLN A 240 -5.64 17.35 14.39
N TRP A 241 -6.04 16.67 13.32
CA TRP A 241 -6.55 17.30 12.09
C TRP A 241 -8.08 17.42 12.12
N GLU A 242 -8.57 18.34 12.94
CA GLU A 242 -9.99 18.71 12.96
C GLU A 242 -10.46 19.13 11.55
N GLY A 243 -11.56 18.53 11.07
CA GLY A 243 -12.18 18.84 9.77
C GLY A 243 -12.00 17.78 8.67
N LEU A 244 -11.06 16.84 8.84
CA LEU A 244 -10.79 15.79 7.83
C LEU A 244 -12.01 14.89 7.51
N PRO A 245 -12.87 14.49 8.47
CA PRO A 245 -14.09 13.73 8.17
C PRO A 245 -15.13 14.50 7.35
N GLY A 246 -15.33 15.80 7.64
CA GLY A 246 -16.29 16.64 6.91
C GLY A 246 -15.85 16.85 5.47
N LEU A 247 -14.55 17.07 5.29
CA LEU A 247 -13.94 17.19 3.97
C LEU A 247 -14.09 15.90 3.12
N ALA A 248 -13.92 14.71 3.71
CA ALA A 248 -14.09 13.45 2.97
C ALA A 248 -15.53 13.29 2.43
N GLN A 249 -16.52 13.76 3.18
CA GLN A 249 -17.92 13.79 2.71
C GLN A 249 -18.12 14.78 1.57
N GLU A 250 -17.51 15.97 1.65
CA GLU A 250 -17.56 16.97 0.57
C GLU A 250 -16.96 16.41 -0.73
N ILE A 251 -15.83 15.69 -0.65
CA ILE A 251 -15.18 15.09 -1.82
C ILE A 251 -16.07 14.07 -2.51
N ASN A 252 -16.68 13.17 -1.74
CA ASN A 252 -17.56 12.13 -2.31
C ASN A 252 -18.80 12.73 -2.97
N GLY A 253 -19.34 13.82 -2.43
CA GLY A 253 -20.51 14.51 -2.98
C GLY A 253 -20.27 15.01 -4.41
N PHE A 254 -19.25 15.86 -4.61
CA PHE A 254 -19.03 16.45 -5.93
C PHE A 254 -18.55 15.42 -6.97
N LEU A 255 -17.80 14.39 -6.56
CA LEU A 255 -17.37 13.35 -7.50
C LEU A 255 -18.57 12.61 -8.11
N SER A 256 -19.59 12.33 -7.30
CA SER A 256 -20.82 11.69 -7.78
C SER A 256 -21.57 12.57 -8.79
N GLU A 257 -21.61 13.87 -8.57
CA GLU A 257 -22.27 14.83 -9.47
C GLU A 257 -21.53 14.94 -10.80
N VAL A 258 -20.19 14.97 -10.78
CA VAL A 258 -19.36 14.96 -11.99
C VAL A 258 -19.57 13.69 -12.79
N THR A 259 -19.56 12.53 -12.14
CA THR A 259 -19.80 11.25 -12.81
C THR A 259 -21.16 11.23 -13.49
N GLN A 260 -22.21 11.66 -12.79
CA GLN A 260 -23.56 11.74 -13.35
C GLN A 260 -23.63 12.69 -14.56
N ALA A 261 -23.04 13.88 -14.46
CA ALA A 261 -23.02 14.84 -15.56
C ALA A 261 -22.26 14.31 -16.79
N TYR A 262 -21.18 13.54 -16.59
CA TYR A 262 -20.48 12.85 -17.67
C TYR A 262 -21.32 11.75 -18.32
N GLU A 263 -22.05 10.96 -17.53
CA GLU A 263 -22.95 9.91 -18.04
C GLU A 263 -24.09 10.50 -18.88
N ASP A 264 -24.65 11.63 -18.44
CA ASP A 264 -25.71 12.36 -19.12
C ASP A 264 -25.20 13.18 -20.32
N GLN A 265 -23.88 13.20 -20.56
CA GLN A 265 -23.19 13.99 -21.59
C GLN A 265 -23.47 15.50 -21.47
N ASP A 266 -23.78 15.97 -20.27
CA ASP A 266 -24.03 17.38 -19.98
C ASP A 266 -22.70 18.11 -19.72
N TYR A 267 -22.00 18.41 -20.81
CA TYR A 267 -20.68 19.06 -20.74
C TYR A 267 -20.73 20.50 -20.21
N VAL A 268 -21.89 21.15 -20.26
CA VAL A 268 -22.07 22.47 -19.63
C VAL A 268 -22.07 22.30 -18.12
N LEU A 269 -22.86 21.36 -17.60
CA LEU A 269 -22.88 21.03 -16.17
C LEU A 269 -21.52 20.55 -15.67
N VAL A 270 -20.81 19.69 -16.42
CA VAL A 270 -19.44 19.27 -16.08
C VAL A 270 -18.53 20.49 -15.91
N GLY A 271 -18.60 21.45 -16.84
CA GLY A 271 -17.84 22.69 -16.76
C GLY A 271 -18.17 23.52 -15.53
N ASP A 272 -19.45 23.72 -15.26
CA ASP A 272 -19.94 24.49 -14.10
C ASP A 272 -19.53 23.83 -12.78
N LEU A 273 -19.59 22.50 -12.70
CA LEU A 273 -19.13 21.74 -11.54
C LEU A 273 -17.61 21.93 -11.34
N PHE A 274 -16.79 21.87 -12.40
CA PHE A 274 -15.36 22.13 -12.22
C PHE A 274 -15.10 23.57 -11.75
N GLU A 275 -15.71 24.57 -12.40
CA GLU A 275 -15.43 25.98 -12.16
C GLU A 275 -15.93 26.49 -10.80
N TYR A 276 -17.20 26.21 -10.46
CA TYR A 276 -17.86 26.82 -9.30
C TYR A 276 -17.88 25.91 -8.07
N GLU A 277 -17.71 24.61 -8.26
CA GLU A 277 -17.90 23.62 -7.22
C GLU A 277 -16.58 22.95 -6.81
N ILE A 278 -15.82 22.41 -7.77
CA ILE A 278 -14.65 21.57 -7.48
C ILE A 278 -13.42 22.42 -7.21
N ILE A 279 -13.07 23.35 -8.11
CA ILE A 279 -11.88 24.18 -7.98
C ILE A 279 -11.86 24.93 -6.64
N PRO A 280 -12.93 25.66 -6.22
CA PRO A 280 -12.91 26.38 -4.96
C PRO A 280 -12.82 25.47 -3.73
N ARG A 281 -13.48 24.30 -3.75
CA ARG A 281 -13.39 23.31 -2.66
C ARG A 281 -12.00 22.71 -2.58
N MET A 282 -11.42 22.34 -3.72
CA MET A 282 -10.08 21.79 -3.80
C MET A 282 -9.01 22.79 -3.36
N GLN A 283 -9.13 24.06 -3.71
CA GLN A 283 -8.22 25.10 -3.20
C GLN A 283 -8.26 25.17 -1.67
N ARG A 284 -9.45 25.24 -1.06
CA ARG A 284 -9.59 25.25 0.41
C ARG A 284 -8.97 24.01 1.04
N PHE A 285 -9.21 22.84 0.43
CA PHE A 285 -8.66 21.58 0.91
C PHE A 285 -7.13 21.57 0.86
N LEU A 286 -6.55 21.95 -0.28
CA LEU A 286 -5.10 21.94 -0.44
C LEU A 286 -4.44 22.95 0.48
N THR A 287 -5.02 24.14 0.69
CA THR A 287 -4.53 25.09 1.69
C THR A 287 -4.52 24.46 3.08
N PHE A 288 -5.61 23.81 3.49
CA PHE A 288 -5.67 23.10 4.77
C PHE A 288 -4.57 22.04 4.90
N LEU A 289 -4.28 21.28 3.84
CA LEU A 289 -3.19 20.28 3.85
C LEU A 289 -1.80 20.90 3.93
N LEU A 290 -1.58 22.02 3.24
CA LEU A 290 -0.26 22.65 3.13
C LEU A 290 0.12 23.48 4.36
N ASP A 291 -0.86 23.88 5.17
CA ASP A 291 -0.68 24.61 6.43
C ASP A 291 -0.33 23.69 7.62
N ARG A 292 -0.31 22.37 7.41
CA ARG A 292 0.07 21.35 8.41
C ARG A 292 1.46 20.80 8.14
#